data_AF-A0A7V8WTE7-F1
#
_entry.id   AF-A0A7V8WTE7-F1
#
_cell.length_a   1.000
_cell.length_b   1.000
_cell.length_c   1.000
_cell.angle_alpha   90.00
_cell.angle_beta   90.00
_cell.angle_gamma   90.00
#
_symmetry.space_group_name_H-M   'P 1'
#
loop_
_entity.id
_entity.type
_entity.pdbx_description
1 polymer ?
#
loop_
_entity_poly.entity_id
_entity_poly.type
_entity_poly.pdbx_seq_one_letter_code
_entity_poly.pdbx_strand_id
1 'polypeptide(L)'
;MNSRGMPSRWRCPGIAVERDFTNDPLCYTGQIKAAIGHAMTAAAADTRARLRDPTLPLFAMHGTADRLIDPAGTHLLHTQSASPDKTLHH
;
A
#
# COMPACT_ATOMS: atom_id res chain seq x y z
N MET A 1 -11.48 -6.66 13.81
CA MET A 1 -11.11 -7.92 14.48
C MET A 1 -11.67 -9.12 13.73
N ASN A 2 -10.83 -9.89 13.03
CA ASN A 2 -10.94 -11.35 12.96
C ASN A 2 -9.59 -11.93 12.49
N SER A 3 -8.76 -12.28 13.45
CA SER A 3 -7.37 -12.68 13.24
C SER A 3 -7.17 -14.19 13.48
N ARG A 4 -8.22 -15.00 13.28
CA ARG A 4 -8.23 -16.43 13.68
C ARG A 4 -7.44 -17.38 12.77
N GLY A 5 -6.76 -16.89 11.73
CA GLY A 5 -6.00 -17.75 10.78
C GLY A 5 -4.51 -17.45 10.63
N MET A 6 -4.00 -16.30 11.10
CA MET A 6 -2.59 -15.93 10.90
C MET A 6 -1.70 -16.35 12.08
N PRO A 7 -0.55 -17.01 11.81
CA PRO A 7 0.45 -17.32 12.83
C PRO A 7 0.87 -16.06 13.60
N SER A 8 1.13 -16.18 14.90
CA SER A 8 1.48 -15.03 15.77
C SER A 8 2.67 -14.20 15.25
N ARG A 9 3.64 -14.85 14.60
CA ARG A 9 4.80 -14.18 13.95
C ARG A 9 4.45 -13.24 12.80
N TRP A 10 3.25 -13.38 12.21
CA TRP A 10 2.77 -12.58 11.08
C TRP A 10 1.67 -11.59 11.49
N ARG A 11 1.35 -11.49 12.78
CA ARG A 11 0.52 -10.38 13.25
C ARG A 11 1.39 -9.14 13.27
N CYS A 12 0.91 -8.10 12.59
CA CYS A 12 1.37 -6.75 12.82
C CYS A 12 1.14 -6.45 14.32
N PRO A 13 2.18 -6.13 15.11
CA PRO A 13 1.99 -5.73 16.49
C PRO A 13 1.45 -4.30 16.49
N GLY A 14 0.16 -4.14 16.17
CA GLY A 14 -0.44 -2.86 15.81
C GLY A 14 -0.13 -1.76 16.82
N ILE A 15 -0.29 -2.06 18.12
CA ILE A 15 -0.04 -1.08 19.18
C ILE A 15 1.43 -0.70 19.34
N ALA A 16 2.36 -1.63 19.08
CA ALA A 16 3.79 -1.36 19.21
C ALA A 16 4.28 -0.53 18.03
N VAL A 17 3.85 -0.87 16.81
CA VAL A 17 4.19 -0.12 15.59
C VAL A 17 3.62 1.29 15.63
N GLU A 18 2.35 1.46 16.03
CA GLU A 18 1.73 2.78 16.19
C GLU A 18 2.48 3.62 17.24
N ARG A 19 2.86 3.01 18.36
CA ARG A 19 3.62 3.69 19.42
C ARG A 19 5.00 4.11 18.93
N ASP A 20 5.71 3.24 18.24
CA ASP A 20 7.06 3.53 17.76
C ASP A 20 7.02 4.63 16.68
N PHE A 21 6.07 4.57 15.75
CA PHE A 21 5.83 5.64 14.76
C PHE A 21 5.48 6.98 15.41
N THR A 22 4.57 6.99 16.39
CA THR A 22 4.10 8.24 17.02
C THR A 22 5.17 8.90 17.89
N ASN A 23 6.08 8.10 18.47
CA ASN A 23 7.15 8.61 19.34
C ASN A 23 8.45 8.92 18.58
N ASP A 24 8.57 8.55 17.31
CA ASP A 24 9.74 8.88 16.50
C ASP A 24 9.71 10.38 16.10
N PRO A 25 10.67 11.21 16.55
CA PRO A 25 10.71 12.63 16.23
C PRO A 25 10.96 12.93 14.75
N LEU A 26 11.37 11.95 13.95
CA LEU A 26 11.55 12.09 12.50
C LEU A 26 10.26 11.86 11.71
N CYS A 27 9.22 11.31 12.35
CA CYS A 27 7.95 11.06 11.71
C CYS A 27 7.05 12.31 11.74
N TYR A 28 6.47 12.64 10.58
CA TYR A 28 5.46 13.70 10.49
C TYR A 28 4.08 13.15 10.86
N THR A 29 3.50 13.65 11.95
CA THR A 29 2.19 13.22 12.49
C THR A 29 1.08 14.25 12.30
N GLY A 30 1.36 15.34 11.55
CA GLY A 30 0.38 16.38 11.24
C GLY A 30 -0.56 16.02 10.08
N GLN A 31 -1.48 16.94 9.77
CA GLN A 31 -2.38 16.78 8.61
C GLN A 31 -1.61 16.84 7.28
N ILE A 32 -2.13 16.19 6.24
CA ILE A 32 -1.56 16.25 4.90
C ILE A 32 -1.61 17.70 4.40
N LYS A 33 -0.46 18.25 4.01
CA LYS A 33 -0.36 19.58 3.42
C LYS A 33 -0.99 19.59 2.02
N ALA A 34 -1.68 20.66 1.65
CA ALA A 34 -2.42 20.74 0.38
C ALA A 34 -1.55 20.44 -0.86
N ALA A 35 -0.31 20.95 -0.90
CA ALA A 35 0.61 20.68 -2.01
C ALA A 35 1.00 19.19 -2.12
N ILE A 36 1.16 18.50 -0.98
CA ILE A 36 1.43 17.06 -0.96
C ILE A 36 0.19 16.29 -1.41
N GLY A 37 -1.01 16.68 -0.94
CA GLY A 37 -2.26 16.10 -1.41
C GLY A 37 -2.42 16.20 -2.93
N HIS A 38 -2.13 17.37 -3.50
CA HIS A 38 -2.14 17.57 -4.95
C HIS A 38 -1.12 16.67 -5.68
N ALA A 39 0.11 16.58 -5.17
CA ALA A 39 1.12 15.71 -5.77
C ALA A 39 0.72 14.22 -5.71
N MET A 40 0.13 13.77 -4.60
CA MET A 40 -0.36 12.40 -4.44
C MET A 40 -1.48 12.08 -5.45
N THR A 41 -2.44 12.98 -5.63
CA THR A 41 -3.53 12.74 -6.59
C THR A 41 -3.07 12.80 -8.04
N ALA A 42 -2.15 13.73 -8.37
CA ALA A 42 -1.53 13.78 -9.68
C ALA A 42 -0.73 12.50 -9.99
N ALA A 43 0.08 12.01 -9.04
CA ALA A 43 0.82 10.77 -9.19
C ALA A 43 -0.09 9.55 -9.34
N ALA A 44 -1.20 9.50 -8.60
CA ALA A 44 -2.19 8.43 -8.72
C ALA A 44 -2.85 8.41 -10.11
N ALA A 45 -3.15 9.58 -10.68
CA ALA A 45 -3.72 9.71 -12.03
C ALA A 45 -2.71 9.26 -13.11
N ASP A 46 -1.45 9.73 -13.04
CA ASP A 46 -0.39 9.31 -13.97
C ASP A 46 -0.16 7.80 -13.91
N THR A 47 -0.05 7.25 -12.70
CA THR A 47 0.13 5.81 -12.48
C THR A 47 -1.02 5.01 -13.10
N ARG A 48 -2.27 5.46 -12.93
CA ARG A 48 -3.46 4.80 -13.50
C ARG A 48 -3.41 4.77 -15.03
N ALA A 49 -2.98 5.86 -15.66
CA ALA A 49 -2.85 5.96 -17.11
C ALA A 49 -1.79 5.02 -17.68
N ARG A 50 -0.82 4.62 -16.84
CA ARG A 50 0.40 3.92 -17.23
C ARG A 50 0.53 2.53 -16.62
N LEU A 51 -0.58 1.95 -16.15
CA LEU A 51 -0.57 0.63 -15.50
C LEU A 51 -0.02 -0.50 -16.38
N ARG A 52 0.00 -0.31 -17.71
CA ARG A 52 0.52 -1.27 -18.69
C ARG A 52 2.03 -1.16 -18.92
N ASP A 53 2.66 -0.06 -18.51
CA ASP A 53 4.08 0.21 -18.75
C ASP A 53 5.03 -0.78 -18.06
N PRO A 54 4.77 -1.26 -16.82
CA PRO A 54 5.68 -2.19 -16.16
C PRO A 54 5.81 -3.51 -16.92
N THR A 55 7.05 -3.88 -17.25
CA THR A 55 7.41 -5.15 -17.93
C THR A 55 8.34 -6.03 -17.11
N LEU A 56 8.93 -5.50 -16.03
CA LEU A 56 9.78 -6.25 -15.10
C LEU A 56 8.96 -7.18 -14.20
N PRO A 57 9.54 -8.27 -13.66
CA PRO A 57 8.87 -9.10 -12.66
C PRO A 57 8.30 -8.28 -11.50
N LEU A 58 7.04 -8.55 -11.14
CA LEU A 58 6.29 -7.76 -10.16
C LEU A 58 5.79 -8.64 -9.02
N PHE A 59 6.18 -8.31 -7.78
CA PHE A 59 5.54 -8.85 -6.59
C PHE A 59 4.72 -7.76 -5.91
N ALA A 60 3.40 -7.93 -5.89
CA ALA A 60 2.45 -7.01 -5.28
C ALA A 60 1.89 -7.60 -3.99
N MET A 61 1.87 -6.82 -2.91
CA MET A 61 1.34 -7.23 -1.61
C MET A 61 0.42 -6.14 -1.07
N HIS A 62 -0.77 -6.52 -0.62
CA HIS A 62 -1.75 -5.57 -0.09
C HIS A 62 -2.59 -6.19 1.02
N GLY A 63 -2.63 -5.60 2.21
CA GLY A 63 -3.41 -6.13 3.32
C GLY A 63 -4.92 -5.95 3.12
N THR A 64 -5.70 -7.02 3.21
CA THR A 64 -7.18 -6.95 3.06
C THR A 64 -7.91 -6.01 4.02
N ALA A 65 -7.28 -5.63 5.13
CA ALA A 65 -7.82 -4.72 6.13
C ALA A 65 -7.14 -3.33 6.12
N ASP A 66 -6.42 -2.99 5.05
CA ASP A 66 -5.87 -1.64 4.89
C ASP A 66 -7.01 -0.61 4.83
N ARG A 67 -6.88 0.44 5.65
CA ARG A 67 -7.86 1.53 5.78
C ARG A 67 -7.38 2.82 5.14
N LEU A 68 -6.10 2.90 4.75
CA LEU A 68 -5.49 4.06 4.13
C LEU A 68 -5.60 3.99 2.61
N ILE A 69 -5.34 2.82 2.02
CA ILE A 69 -5.38 2.60 0.57
C ILE A 69 -6.27 1.40 0.25
N ASP A 70 -7.13 1.54 -0.74
CA ASP A 70 -8.04 0.47 -1.15
C ASP A 70 -7.29 -0.65 -1.92
N PRO A 71 -7.45 -1.94 -1.56
CA PRO A 71 -6.82 -3.07 -2.24
C PRO A 71 -7.10 -3.16 -3.75
N ALA A 72 -8.23 -2.60 -4.23
CA ALA A 72 -8.59 -2.59 -5.64
C ALA A 72 -7.51 -1.92 -6.51
N GLY A 73 -6.77 -0.94 -5.98
CA GLY A 73 -5.65 -0.32 -6.69
C GLY A 73 -4.56 -1.34 -7.05
N THR A 74 -4.17 -2.19 -6.11
CA THR A 74 -3.18 -3.23 -6.33
C THR A 74 -3.69 -4.34 -7.25
N HIS A 75 -4.98 -4.71 -7.13
CA HIS A 75 -5.62 -5.62 -8.07
C HIS A 75 -5.59 -5.11 -9.52
N LEU A 76 -5.83 -3.82 -9.72
CA LEU A 76 -5.76 -3.19 -11.04
C LEU A 76 -4.34 -3.22 -11.60
N LEU A 77 -3.32 -2.92 -10.79
CA LEU A 77 -1.92 -3.02 -11.20
C LEU A 77 -1.53 -4.45 -11.62
N HIS A 78 -1.87 -5.45 -10.81
CA HIS A 78 -1.59 -6.85 -11.13
C HIS A 78 -2.31 -7.28 -12.42
N THR A 79 -3.57 -6.88 -12.59
CA THR A 79 -4.34 -7.24 -13.78
C THR A 79 -3.79 -6.58 -15.05
N GLN A 80 -3.48 -5.28 -14.99
CA GLN A 80 -3.21 -4.47 -16.19
C GLN A 80 -1.74 -4.39 -16.61
N SER A 81 -0.79 -4.63 -15.70
CA SER A 81 0.65 -4.62 -16.02
C SER A 81 1.03 -5.61 -17.12
N ALA A 82 1.98 -5.20 -17.97
CA ALA A 82 2.53 -6.04 -19.04
C ALA A 82 3.61 -7.03 -18.55
N SER A 83 3.95 -6.97 -17.25
CA SER A 83 4.86 -7.92 -16.61
C SER A 83 4.43 -9.37 -16.84
N PRO A 84 5.28 -10.22 -17.43
CA PRO A 84 4.96 -11.63 -17.68
C PRO A 84 5.02 -12.49 -16.41
N ASP A 85 5.86 -12.09 -15.45
CA ASP A 85 5.95 -12.70 -14.12
C ASP A 85 5.37 -11.72 -13.09
N LYS A 86 4.18 -12.03 -12.57
CA LYS A 86 3.50 -11.18 -11.60
C LYS A 86 2.71 -11.95 -10.57
N THR A 87 3.02 -11.71 -9.31
CA THR A 87 2.39 -12.35 -8.14
C THR A 87 1.67 -11.31 -7.30
N LEU A 88 0.49 -11.65 -6.79
CA LEU A 88 -0.30 -10.83 -5.88
C LEU A 88 -0.58 -11.59 -4.57
N HIS A 89 -0.29 -10.96 -3.43
CA HIS A 89 -0.56 -11.48 -2.09
C HIS A 89 -1.46 -10.54 -1.27
N HIS A 90 -2.37 -11.13 -0.49
CA HIS A 90 -3.38 -10.45 0.31
C HIS A 90 -3.23 -10.66 1.83
#